data_AF-A0A7S0P189-F1
#
_entry.id   AF-A0A7S0P189-F1
#
_cell.length_a   1.000
_cell.length_b   1.000
_cell.length_c   1.000
_cell.angle_alpha   90.00
_cell.angle_beta   90.00
_cell.angle_gamma   90.00
#
_symmetry.space_group_name_H-M   'P 1'
#
loop_
_entity.id
_entity.type
_entity.pdbx_description
1 polymer ?
#
loop_
_entity_poly.entity_id
_entity_poly.type
_entity_poly.pdbx_seq_one_letter_code
_entity_poly.pdbx_strand_id
1 'polypeptide(L)'
;AMACAVLIILLKLLVGRSSGSTSVWPPDGAFLPLYGPASAFIFGFQGQDIMLEMMREMVDPAEFPKANGLANTVMIGVYLLTVIVAYDRHGDGVEPFLPNSLDDGFGKTVVAALLGFHTLVAYVVCLQPLHRVIQENAFPRSATETGSPFSLSWAVAAPRHFLDTSW
;
A
#
# COMPACT_ATOMS: atom_id res chain seq x y z
N ALA A 1 9.54 6.43 3.00
CA ALA A 1 8.95 6.89 1.73
C ALA A 1 7.59 7.55 1.93
N MET A 2 6.58 6.82 2.42
CA MET A 2 5.20 7.35 2.54
C MET A 2 5.08 8.58 3.46
N ALA A 3 5.67 8.56 4.65
CA ALA A 3 5.66 9.70 5.56
C ALA A 3 6.25 10.99 4.94
N CYS A 4 7.33 10.85 4.16
CA CYS A 4 7.93 11.97 3.43
C CYS A 4 7.02 12.49 2.31
N ALA A 5 6.35 11.59 1.58
CA ALA A 5 5.40 11.99 0.55
C ALA A 5 4.22 12.78 1.15
N VAL A 6 3.66 12.28 2.25
CA VAL A 6 2.57 12.97 2.96
C VAL A 6 3.02 14.33 3.50
N LEU A 7 4.22 14.43 4.08
CA LEU A 7 4.76 15.71 4.55
C LEU A 7 4.86 16.74 3.40
N ILE A 8 5.36 16.32 2.24
CA ILE A 8 5.48 17.21 1.07
C ILE A 8 4.09 17.64 0.58
N ILE A 9 3.13 16.70 0.51
CA ILE A 9 1.75 16.99 0.14
C ILE A 9 1.15 18.01 1.11
N LEU A 10 1.24 17.79 2.42
CA LEU A 10 0.72 18.70 3.44
C LEU A 10 1.33 20.09 3.32
N LEU A 11 2.65 20.20 3.17
CA LEU A 11 3.31 21.50 3.01
C LEU A 11 2.84 22.24 1.76
N LYS A 12 2.61 21.52 0.65
CA LYS A 12 2.13 22.12 -0.61
C LYS A 12 0.66 22.55 -0.51
N LEU A 13 -0.19 21.73 0.08
CA LEU A 13 -1.60 22.07 0.34
C LEU A 13 -1.75 23.23 1.33
N LEU A 14 -0.78 23.43 2.23
CA LEU A 14 -0.78 24.58 3.13
C LEU A 14 -0.42 25.89 2.43
N VAL A 15 0.27 25.83 1.29
CA VAL A 15 0.65 27.01 0.49
C VAL A 15 -0.43 27.35 -0.54
N GLY A 16 -1.12 26.34 -1.10
CA GLY A 16 -2.28 26.54 -1.95
C GLY A 16 -3.56 26.82 -1.15
N ARG A 17 -4.44 27.69 -1.67
CA ARG A 17 -5.82 27.80 -1.19
C ARG A 17 -6.71 27.93 -2.42
N SER A 18 -7.74 27.08 -2.52
CA SER A 18 -8.79 27.23 -3.53
C SER A 18 -10.11 27.61 -2.87
N SER A 19 -10.94 28.37 -3.59
CA SER A 19 -12.22 28.89 -3.10
C SER A 19 -13.36 27.86 -3.10
N GLY A 20 -13.05 26.59 -2.80
CA GLY A 20 -14.05 25.52 -2.79
C GLY A 20 -15.06 25.69 -1.65
N SER A 21 -16.30 25.26 -1.87
CA SER A 21 -17.29 25.13 -0.80
C SER A 21 -16.92 23.95 0.09
N THR A 22 -17.31 24.02 1.36
CA THR A 22 -17.24 22.91 2.30
C THR A 22 -18.65 22.55 2.73
N SER A 23 -19.06 21.30 2.48
CA SER A 23 -20.31 20.72 2.99
C SER A 23 -20.03 19.82 4.22
N VAL A 24 -20.93 19.85 5.21
CA VAL A 24 -20.82 18.94 6.37
C VAL A 24 -21.66 17.68 6.15
N TRP A 25 -22.66 17.78 5.30
CA TRP A 25 -23.62 16.72 5.02
C TRP A 25 -23.69 16.43 3.53
N PRO A 26 -23.70 15.16 3.12
CA PRO A 26 -23.86 14.82 1.71
C PRO A 26 -25.26 15.22 1.20
N PRO A 27 -25.40 15.56 -0.09
CA PRO A 27 -26.70 15.90 -0.66
C PRO A 27 -27.70 14.73 -0.62
N ASP A 28 -28.99 15.03 -0.66
CA ASP A 28 -30.04 14.00 -0.62
C ASP A 28 -29.88 12.98 -1.76
N GLY A 29 -29.96 11.68 -1.43
CA GLY A 29 -29.76 10.59 -2.41
C GLY A 29 -28.30 10.23 -2.70
N ALA A 30 -27.34 10.70 -1.91
CA ALA A 30 -25.90 10.53 -2.13
C ALA A 30 -25.32 9.12 -1.91
N PHE A 31 -26.09 8.03 -2.05
CA PHE A 31 -25.53 6.68 -1.89
C PHE A 31 -24.38 6.40 -2.87
N LEU A 32 -24.59 6.66 -4.17
CA LEU A 32 -23.57 6.46 -5.21
C LEU A 32 -22.37 7.42 -5.03
N PRO A 33 -22.56 8.74 -4.79
CA PRO A 33 -21.47 9.65 -4.44
C PRO A 33 -20.67 9.26 -3.21
N LEU A 34 -21.30 8.65 -2.19
CA LEU A 34 -20.63 8.21 -0.97
C LEU A 34 -19.88 6.89 -1.14
N TYR A 35 -20.38 5.99 -2.00
CA TYR A 35 -19.83 4.65 -2.19
C TYR A 35 -18.36 4.66 -2.65
N GLY A 36 -18.01 5.53 -3.60
CA GLY A 36 -16.63 5.67 -4.10
C GLY A 36 -15.64 6.01 -2.99
N PRO A 37 -15.81 7.15 -2.28
CA PRO A 37 -14.98 7.52 -1.15
C PRO A 37 -14.96 6.49 -0.01
N ALA A 38 -16.11 5.88 0.32
CA ALA A 38 -16.20 4.86 1.36
C ALA A 38 -15.41 3.59 1.00
N SER A 39 -15.51 3.13 -0.25
CA SER A 39 -14.73 1.99 -0.74
C SER A 39 -13.23 2.30 -0.76
N ALA A 40 -12.83 3.48 -1.23
CA ALA A 40 -11.44 3.93 -1.20
C ALA A 40 -10.87 3.97 0.22
N PHE A 41 -11.67 4.41 1.20
CA PHE A 41 -11.31 4.38 2.62
C PHE A 41 -11.07 2.95 3.10
N ILE A 42 -11.99 2.02 2.82
CA ILE A 42 -11.85 0.60 3.19
C ILE A 42 -10.60 0.00 2.54
N PHE A 43 -10.40 0.23 1.24
CA PHE A 43 -9.20 -0.23 0.54
C PHE A 43 -7.91 0.40 1.11
N GLY A 44 -7.96 1.64 1.58
CA GLY A 44 -6.82 2.30 2.22
C GLY A 44 -6.38 1.67 3.55
N PHE A 45 -7.25 0.90 4.19
CA PHE A 45 -6.98 0.11 5.41
C PHE A 45 -6.91 -1.40 5.16
N GLN A 46 -6.95 -1.82 3.89
CA GLN A 46 -6.76 -3.21 3.50
C GLN A 46 -5.31 -3.64 3.80
N GLY A 47 -5.13 -4.89 4.23
CA GLY A 47 -3.83 -5.42 4.68
C GLY A 47 -3.94 -6.33 5.91
N GLN A 48 -5.16 -6.65 6.34
CA GLN A 48 -5.42 -7.54 7.47
C GLN A 48 -5.09 -9.01 7.16
N ASP A 49 -5.12 -9.39 5.89
CA ASP A 49 -4.85 -10.74 5.39
C ASP A 49 -3.40 -11.19 5.58
N ILE A 50 -2.45 -10.27 5.43
CA ILE A 50 -1.02 -10.56 5.61
C ILE A 50 -0.57 -10.49 7.09
N MET A 51 -1.40 -9.96 7.99
CA MET A 51 -1.02 -9.76 9.40
C MET A 51 -0.60 -11.05 10.11
N LEU A 52 -1.25 -12.18 9.80
CA LEU A 52 -0.90 -13.47 10.40
C LEU A 52 0.46 -14.00 9.92
N GLU A 53 0.79 -13.77 8.66
CA GLU A 53 2.09 -14.16 8.10
C GLU A 53 3.20 -13.29 8.69
N MET A 54 2.99 -11.98 8.77
CA MET A 54 3.92 -11.06 9.42
C MET A 54 4.12 -11.41 10.90
N MET A 55 3.05 -11.73 11.62
CA MET A 55 3.12 -12.17 13.02
C MET A 55 3.96 -13.44 13.18
N ARG A 56 3.86 -14.39 12.24
CA ARG A 56 4.66 -15.62 12.24
C ARG A 56 6.15 -15.37 11.96
N GLU A 57 6.49 -14.35 11.18
CA GLU A 57 7.87 -13.99 10.84
C GLU A 57 8.56 -13.10 11.89
N MET A 58 7.83 -12.58 12.88
CA MET A 58 8.42 -11.82 13.98
C MET A 58 9.27 -12.72 14.90
N VAL A 59 10.41 -12.19 15.37
CA VAL A 59 11.25 -12.84 16.39
C VAL A 59 10.45 -13.14 17.66
N ASP A 60 9.60 -12.19 18.07
CA ASP A 60 8.65 -12.36 19.16
C ASP A 60 7.23 -12.02 18.69
N PRO A 61 6.41 -13.03 18.36
CA PRO A 61 5.02 -12.83 17.94
C PRO A 61 4.13 -12.15 18.99
N ALA A 62 4.48 -12.21 20.29
CA ALA A 62 3.67 -11.62 21.34
C ALA A 62 3.68 -10.08 21.31
N GLU A 63 4.70 -9.47 20.70
CA GLU A 63 4.80 -8.03 20.52
C GLU A 63 4.00 -7.52 19.29
N PHE A 64 3.50 -8.42 18.43
CA PHE A 64 2.76 -8.06 17.21
C PHE A 64 1.57 -7.14 17.47
N PRO A 65 0.67 -7.39 18.46
CA PRO A 65 -0.49 -6.53 18.69
C PRO A 65 -0.10 -5.10 19.06
N LYS A 66 1.01 -4.90 19.79
CA LYS A 66 1.51 -3.56 20.14
C LYS A 66 2.07 -2.84 18.92
N ALA A 67 2.91 -3.53 18.14
CA ALA A 67 3.47 -2.97 16.90
C ALA A 67 2.36 -2.61 15.89
N ASN A 68 1.40 -3.52 15.70
CA ASN A 68 0.26 -3.31 14.82
C ASN A 68 -0.66 -2.19 15.33
N GLY A 69 -0.93 -2.13 16.64
CA GLY A 69 -1.73 -1.05 17.23
C GLY A 69 -1.09 0.32 17.04
N LEU A 70 0.23 0.43 17.24
CA LEU A 70 0.97 1.66 16.99
C LEU A 70 0.95 2.04 15.50
N ALA A 71 1.21 1.08 14.60
CA ALA A 71 1.21 1.30 13.16
C ALA A 71 -0.15 1.82 12.66
N ASN A 72 -1.25 1.16 13.05
CA ASN A 72 -2.59 1.60 12.69
C ASN A 72 -2.94 2.96 13.27
N THR A 73 -2.54 3.23 14.52
CA THR A 73 -2.75 4.56 15.15
C THR A 73 -2.06 5.66 14.36
N VAL A 74 -0.80 5.43 13.96
CA VAL A 74 -0.05 6.37 13.12
C VAL A 74 -0.71 6.55 11.76
N MET A 75 -1.15 5.47 11.10
CA MET A 75 -1.86 5.57 9.82
C MET A 75 -3.14 6.39 9.93
N ILE A 76 -3.99 6.12 10.92
CA ILE A 76 -5.22 6.86 11.17
C ILE A 76 -4.91 8.35 11.36
N GLY A 77 -3.91 8.68 12.18
CA GLY A 77 -3.51 10.07 12.42
C GLY A 77 -3.07 10.77 11.14
N VAL A 78 -2.24 10.11 10.33
CA VAL A 78 -1.74 10.66 9.05
C VAL A 78 -2.88 10.85 8.04
N TYR A 79 -3.79 9.89 7.92
CA TYR A 79 -4.93 9.97 7.00
C TYR A 79 -5.91 11.07 7.43
N LEU A 80 -6.28 11.14 8.71
CA LEU A 80 -7.16 12.17 9.24
C LEU A 80 -6.56 13.57 9.05
N LEU A 81 -5.28 13.76 9.40
CA LEU A 81 -4.60 15.04 9.22
C LEU A 81 -4.61 15.49 7.75
N THR A 82 -4.37 14.55 6.83
CA THR A 82 -4.35 14.82 5.39
C THR A 82 -5.72 15.23 4.88
N VAL A 83 -6.79 14.52 5.29
CA VAL A 83 -8.17 14.87 4.93
C VAL A 83 -8.56 16.23 5.48
N ILE A 84 -8.26 16.51 6.75
CA ILE A 84 -8.60 17.79 7.39
C ILE A 84 -7.93 18.95 6.65
N VAL A 85 -6.62 18.86 6.37
CA VAL A 85 -5.88 19.93 5.69
C VAL A 85 -6.34 20.10 4.25
N ALA A 86 -6.54 19.02 3.51
CA ALA A 86 -7.01 19.09 2.12
C ALA A 86 -8.41 19.72 2.06
N TYR A 87 -9.32 19.30 2.92
CA TYR A 87 -10.69 19.78 2.93
C TYR A 87 -10.81 21.24 3.41
N ASP A 88 -10.07 21.64 4.44
CA ASP A 88 -10.05 23.03 4.92
C ASP A 88 -9.53 24.02 3.87
N ARG A 89 -8.54 23.59 3.06
CA ARG A 89 -7.87 24.48 2.10
C ARG A 89 -8.48 24.51 0.72
N HIS A 90 -9.14 23.42 0.32
CA HIS A 90 -9.62 23.24 -1.04
C HIS A 90 -11.09 22.86 -1.16
N GLY A 91 -11.74 22.45 -0.06
CA GLY A 91 -13.15 22.08 -0.03
C GLY A 91 -13.48 20.97 -1.04
N ASP A 92 -14.60 21.14 -1.73
CA ASP A 92 -15.09 20.22 -2.77
C ASP A 92 -14.22 20.19 -4.05
N GLY A 93 -13.21 21.07 -4.15
CA GLY A 93 -12.28 21.14 -5.29
C GLY A 93 -11.08 20.19 -5.22
N VAL A 94 -11.00 19.34 -4.19
CA VAL A 94 -9.92 18.35 -4.04
C VAL A 94 -10.13 17.20 -5.04
N GLU A 95 -9.10 16.91 -5.83
CA GLU A 95 -9.10 15.73 -6.69
C GLU A 95 -9.15 14.43 -5.86
N PRO A 96 -9.87 13.38 -6.31
CA PRO A 96 -9.92 12.09 -5.62
C PRO A 96 -8.55 11.46 -5.37
N PHE A 97 -7.56 11.79 -6.22
CA PHE A 97 -6.17 11.44 -6.02
C PHE A 97 -5.38 12.71 -5.67
N LEU A 98 -5.08 12.89 -4.37
CA LEU A 98 -4.45 14.10 -3.83
C LEU A 98 -3.22 14.62 -4.62
N PRO A 99 -2.31 13.77 -5.14
CA PRO A 99 -1.19 14.25 -5.93
C PRO A 99 -1.58 14.99 -7.22
N ASN A 100 -2.80 14.78 -7.74
CA ASN A 100 -3.31 15.52 -8.88
C ASN A 100 -3.71 16.96 -8.52
N SER A 101 -4.06 17.21 -7.26
CA SER A 101 -4.33 18.56 -6.74
C SER A 101 -3.06 19.42 -6.57
N LEU A 102 -1.87 18.83 -6.77
CA LEU A 102 -0.60 19.55 -6.72
C LEU A 102 -0.31 20.21 -8.08
N ASP A 103 0.17 21.45 -8.02
CA ASP A 103 0.70 22.15 -9.19
C ASP A 103 1.82 21.35 -9.86
N ASP A 104 1.89 21.43 -11.19
CA ASP A 104 2.95 20.78 -11.95
C ASP A 104 4.31 21.38 -11.61
N GLY A 105 5.25 20.51 -11.23
CA GLY A 105 6.60 20.91 -10.85
C GLY A 105 7.36 19.79 -10.14
N PHE A 106 8.58 20.11 -9.72
CA PHE A 106 9.50 19.13 -9.10
C PHE A 106 8.90 18.44 -7.86
N GLY A 107 8.12 19.17 -7.06
CA GLY A 107 7.45 18.61 -5.88
C GLY A 107 6.47 17.49 -6.23
N LYS A 108 5.69 17.65 -7.29
CA LYS A 108 4.75 16.63 -7.78
C LYS A 108 5.48 15.38 -8.28
N THR A 109 6.59 15.55 -9.00
CA THR A 109 7.45 14.45 -9.45
C THR A 109 8.03 13.66 -8.28
N VAL A 110 8.53 14.35 -7.24
CA VAL A 110 9.08 13.68 -6.05
C VAL A 110 7.99 12.91 -5.30
N VAL A 111 6.80 13.50 -5.12
CA VAL A 111 5.65 12.83 -4.50
C VAL A 111 5.25 11.58 -5.31
N ALA A 112 5.16 11.71 -6.64
CA ALA A 112 4.82 10.60 -7.52
C ALA A 112 5.86 9.46 -7.43
N ALA A 113 7.15 9.80 -7.41
CA ALA A 113 8.22 8.80 -7.26
C ALA A 113 8.18 8.10 -5.89
N LEU A 114 7.98 8.85 -4.81
CA LEU A 114 7.87 8.28 -3.47
C LEU A 114 6.65 7.38 -3.32
N LEU A 115 5.52 7.78 -3.91
CA LEU A 115 4.29 7.00 -3.90
C LEU A 115 4.44 5.73 -4.77
N GLY A 116 5.04 5.86 -5.95
CA GLY A 116 5.36 4.71 -6.80
C GLY A 116 6.28 3.71 -6.11
N PHE A 117 7.33 4.20 -5.43
CA PHE A 117 8.20 3.36 -4.62
C PHE A 117 7.44 2.68 -3.46
N HIS A 118 6.58 3.41 -2.76
CA HIS A 118 5.75 2.86 -1.69
C HIS A 118 4.84 1.74 -2.20
N THR A 119 4.13 1.97 -3.30
CA THR A 119 3.27 0.98 -3.95
C THR A 119 4.07 -0.25 -4.39
N LEU A 120 5.26 -0.06 -4.97
CA LEU A 120 6.13 -1.17 -5.36
C LEU A 120 6.51 -2.05 -4.17
N VAL A 121 6.96 -1.45 -3.06
CA VAL A 121 7.32 -2.19 -1.84
C VAL A 121 6.11 -2.91 -1.26
N ALA A 122 4.95 -2.26 -1.21
CA ALA A 122 3.71 -2.88 -0.74
C ALA A 122 3.33 -4.10 -1.60
N TYR A 123 3.43 -4.00 -2.93
CA TYR A 123 3.21 -5.13 -3.82
C TYR A 123 4.18 -6.28 -3.57
N VAL A 124 5.47 -5.99 -3.40
CA VAL A 124 6.47 -7.02 -3.11
C VAL A 124 6.10 -7.77 -1.84
N VAL A 125 5.74 -7.06 -0.77
CA VAL A 125 5.33 -7.66 0.52
C VAL A 125 4.05 -8.48 0.36
N CYS A 126 3.02 -7.94 -0.29
CA CYS A 126 1.75 -8.65 -0.52
C CYS A 126 1.88 -9.88 -1.44
N LEU A 127 2.89 -9.93 -2.30
CA LEU A 127 3.12 -11.08 -3.19
C LEU A 127 3.85 -12.24 -2.50
N GLN A 128 4.48 -12.03 -1.34
CA GLN A 128 5.24 -13.09 -0.66
C GLN A 128 4.36 -14.30 -0.27
N PRO A 129 3.18 -14.13 0.36
CA PRO A 129 2.33 -15.26 0.72
C PRO A 129 1.76 -15.97 -0.52
N LEU A 130 1.38 -15.21 -1.54
CA LEU A 130 0.89 -15.77 -2.81
C LEU A 130 1.95 -16.63 -3.49
N HIS A 131 3.18 -16.13 -3.55
CA HIS A 131 4.30 -16.86 -4.14
C HIS A 131 4.59 -18.15 -3.37
N ARG A 132 4.55 -18.11 -2.03
CA ARG A 132 4.70 -19.29 -1.17
C ARG A 132 3.63 -20.35 -1.46
N VAL A 133 2.35 -19.95 -1.52
CA VAL A 133 1.24 -20.86 -1.82
C VAL A 133 1.37 -21.46 -3.22
N ILE A 134 1.78 -20.67 -4.21
CA ILE A 134 2.03 -21.17 -5.58
C ILE A 134 3.16 -22.19 -5.57
N GLN A 135 4.26 -21.92 -4.87
CA GLN A 135 5.40 -22.83 -4.80
C GLN A 135 5.05 -24.15 -4.09
N GLU A 136 4.34 -24.09 -2.96
CA GLU A 136 3.89 -25.27 -2.21
C GLU A 136 2.94 -26.15 -3.05
N ASN A 137 2.03 -25.54 -3.83
CA ASN A 137 1.06 -26.28 -4.64
C ASN A 137 1.61 -26.76 -5.98
N ALA A 138 2.45 -25.97 -6.66
CA ALA A 138 2.98 -26.31 -7.98
C ALA A 138 4.28 -27.14 -7.93
N PHE A 139 5.11 -26.95 -6.90
CA PHE A 139 6.44 -27.59 -6.77
C PHE A 139 6.70 -28.14 -5.36
N PRO A 140 5.90 -29.11 -4.89
CA PRO A 140 5.97 -29.64 -3.52
C PRO A 140 7.31 -30.30 -3.16
N ARG A 141 8.18 -30.60 -4.14
CA ARG A 141 9.50 -31.21 -3.92
C ARG A 141 10.65 -30.23 -3.69
N SER A 142 10.48 -28.93 -3.91
CA SER A 142 11.59 -27.95 -3.85
C SER A 142 11.77 -27.26 -2.49
N ALA A 143 10.79 -27.34 -1.59
CA ALA A 143 10.75 -26.53 -0.38
C ALA A 143 11.53 -27.12 0.82
N THR A 144 12.01 -28.37 0.74
CA THR A 144 12.43 -29.15 1.93
C THR A 144 13.83 -29.76 1.84
N GLU A 145 14.65 -29.43 0.85
CA GLU A 145 16.04 -29.93 0.80
C GLU A 145 17.02 -28.97 1.47
N THR A 146 17.19 -29.14 2.78
CA THR A 146 18.17 -28.45 3.65
C THR A 146 19.61 -28.95 3.46
N GLY A 147 20.06 -29.15 2.21
CA GLY A 147 21.29 -29.91 1.94
C GLY A 147 22.27 -29.43 0.87
N SER A 148 21.98 -28.38 0.08
CA SER A 148 22.89 -27.96 -1.01
C SER A 148 23.04 -26.45 -1.08
N PRO A 149 24.25 -25.92 -1.33
CA PRO A 149 24.48 -24.48 -1.36
C PRO A 149 23.76 -23.88 -2.56
N PHE A 150 22.65 -23.21 -2.28
CA PHE A 150 22.10 -22.06 -2.99
C PHE A 150 22.56 -21.89 -4.45
N SER A 151 22.10 -22.75 -5.36
CA SER A 151 22.43 -22.67 -6.78
C SER A 151 21.15 -22.55 -7.61
N LEU A 152 20.78 -21.31 -7.94
CA LEU A 152 20.02 -20.89 -9.15
C LEU A 152 18.72 -21.64 -9.52
N SER A 153 18.14 -22.45 -8.64
CA SER A 153 16.91 -23.22 -8.91
C SER A 153 15.70 -22.34 -9.20
N TRP A 154 15.63 -21.16 -8.58
CA TRP A 154 14.57 -20.17 -8.80
C TRP A 154 14.58 -19.58 -10.23
N ALA A 155 15.74 -19.55 -10.90
CA ALA A 155 15.85 -19.05 -12.27
C ALA A 155 15.57 -20.13 -13.34
N VAL A 156 15.71 -21.41 -12.97
CA VAL A 156 15.55 -22.58 -13.87
C VAL A 156 14.11 -23.12 -13.88
N ALA A 157 13.33 -22.87 -12.83
CA ALA A 157 11.92 -23.26 -12.76
C ALA A 157 11.00 -22.52 -13.77
N ALA A 158 11.51 -21.54 -14.52
CA ALA A 158 10.71 -20.75 -15.45
C ALA A 158 10.48 -21.40 -16.83
N PRO A 159 11.34 -22.28 -17.38
CA PRO A 159 10.88 -23.15 -18.49
C PRO A 159 11.60 -24.52 -18.70
N ARG A 160 12.49 -24.99 -17.81
CA ARG A 160 13.45 -26.06 -18.19
C ARG A 160 13.05 -27.53 -17.94
N HIS A 161 11.90 -27.83 -17.35
CA HIS A 161 11.47 -29.24 -17.23
C HIS A 161 10.90 -29.86 -18.52
N PHE A 162 10.96 -29.14 -19.64
CA PHE A 162 10.41 -29.55 -20.94
C PHE A 162 11.40 -30.32 -21.84
N LEU A 163 12.66 -30.55 -21.45
CA LEU A 163 13.67 -31.04 -22.40
C LEU A 163 14.56 -32.24 -22.00
N ASP A 164 14.67 -32.66 -20.73
CA ASP A 164 15.65 -33.70 -20.38
C ASP A 164 15.07 -34.84 -19.53
N THR A 165 14.41 -35.80 -20.18
CA THR A 165 14.36 -37.19 -19.72
C THR A 165 14.57 -38.13 -20.91
N SER A 166 15.83 -38.51 -21.17
CA SER A 166 16.18 -39.68 -21.97
C SER A 166 17.25 -40.50 -21.26
N TRP A 167 16.84 -41.72 -20.88
CA TRP A 167 17.59 -42.87 -20.35
C TRP A 167 17.99 -42.84 -18.87
#